data_AF-A0A2R6RS40-F1
#
_entry.id   AF-A0A2R6RS40-F1
#
_cell.length_a   1.000
_cell.length_b   1.000
_cell.length_c   1.000
_cell.angle_alpha   90.00
_cell.angle_beta   90.00
_cell.angle_gamma   90.00
#
_symmetry.space_group_name_H-M   'P 1'
#
loop_
_entity.id
_entity.type
_entity.pdbx_description
1 polymer ?
#
loop_
_entity_poly.entity_id
_entity_poly.type
_entity_poly.pdbx_seq_one_letter_code
_entity_poly.pdbx_strand_id
1 'polypeptide(L)'
;MDTILMWLSLSYFISVCNGFESDISCLKSIKESLEDPFDYLSSWTFNDDTEGSITSICAFTGVDCWHDDENKVLDIHLSDMGLKGQFPRGIANCTSLACLDLSSNQLFGPIPSDISSLVPFISALNLSFNKFSGEIPPDITNLPCINFLDLDHNQLTGQIPQSLGLNVRFRTFSVANNQLSGPVPYFSNVHAVSLESFAGNKGLCGDPLPSCKDDDDRAFFISGFAIGWSVFTVLVFALSWFYLPVDICLNKFMSNGMKKKNQAAVQDTTQWWPTTLNTNEDSKIFEMEKLVTRMRFTELANATNNFSEANIIKSGKTGTSYKAVLPNGWFLVIERFHPLQRSEEHFVSELTILGTLRHNNLVPLLGF
;
A
#
# COMPACT_ATOMS: atom_id res chain seq x y z
N MET A 1 6.79 31.41 60.64
CA MET A 1 5.82 32.15 59.79
C MET A 1 5.91 31.54 58.40
N ASP A 2 5.43 30.30 58.34
CA ASP A 2 5.13 29.52 57.15
C ASP A 2 3.65 29.77 56.89
N THR A 3 3.26 30.24 55.70
CA THR A 3 1.88 30.15 55.14
C THR A 3 1.66 30.94 53.84
N ILE A 4 2.59 31.76 53.35
CA ILE A 4 2.33 32.64 52.17
C ILE A 4 2.86 32.05 50.84
N LEU A 5 3.55 30.91 50.87
CA LEU A 5 4.20 30.30 49.69
C LEU A 5 3.31 29.32 48.88
N MET A 6 2.01 29.21 49.14
CA MET A 6 1.23 28.05 48.65
C MET A 6 0.00 28.33 47.76
N TRP A 7 -0.22 29.57 47.30
CA TRP A 7 -1.48 29.90 46.57
C TRP A 7 -1.34 30.60 45.21
N LEU A 8 -0.15 30.64 44.59
CA LEU A 8 0.01 31.20 43.22
C LEU A 8 0.78 30.31 42.24
N SER A 9 0.83 29.00 42.48
CA SER A 9 1.33 28.00 41.52
C SER A 9 0.32 26.90 41.17
N LEU A 10 -0.96 27.10 41.49
CA LEU A 10 -2.06 26.19 41.14
C LEU A 10 -2.90 26.73 39.98
N SER A 11 -2.25 27.26 38.93
CA SER A 11 -2.72 26.92 37.58
C SER A 11 -1.94 25.66 37.18
N TYR A 12 -2.38 24.56 37.79
CA TYR A 12 -2.03 23.20 37.45
C TYR A 12 -2.51 23.00 36.01
N PHE A 13 -1.71 23.44 35.03
CA PHE A 13 -1.75 22.87 33.70
C PHE A 13 -1.26 21.44 33.87
N ILE A 14 -2.20 20.58 34.22
CA ILE A 14 -2.20 19.18 33.85
C ILE A 14 -2.07 19.17 32.33
N SER A 15 -0.85 19.26 31.82
CA SER A 15 -0.51 18.69 30.52
C SER A 15 -0.24 17.21 30.78
N VAL A 16 -1.27 16.50 31.25
CA VAL A 16 -1.31 15.03 31.21
C VAL A 16 -1.83 14.69 29.83
N CYS A 17 -1.00 14.01 29.05
CA CYS A 17 -1.36 13.17 27.92
C CYS A 17 -2.49 13.65 27.00
N ASN A 18 -2.23 14.62 26.11
CA ASN A 18 -3.13 14.84 24.96
C ASN A 18 -3.24 13.60 24.05
N GLY A 19 -2.22 12.72 24.05
CA GLY A 19 -2.26 11.45 23.33
C GLY A 19 -3.26 10.43 23.89
N PHE A 20 -3.69 10.57 25.15
CA PHE A 20 -4.70 9.68 25.72
C PHE A 20 -6.11 10.02 25.23
N GLU A 21 -6.44 11.31 25.14
CA GLU A 21 -7.77 11.76 24.73
C GLU A 21 -8.02 11.59 23.23
N SER A 22 -7.00 11.81 22.38
CA SER A 22 -7.10 11.58 20.94
C SER A 22 -7.38 10.12 20.60
N ASP A 23 -6.65 9.21 21.23
CA ASP A 23 -6.75 7.78 20.95
C ASP A 23 -8.07 7.20 21.51
N ILE A 24 -8.55 7.68 22.67
CA ILE A 24 -9.91 7.37 23.12
C ILE A 24 -10.96 7.85 22.12
N SER A 25 -10.85 9.09 21.64
CA SER A 25 -11.77 9.66 20.65
C SER A 25 -11.76 8.86 19.34
N CYS A 26 -10.58 8.41 18.91
CA CYS A 26 -10.40 7.50 17.79
C CYS A 26 -11.21 6.21 17.97
N LEU A 27 -10.99 5.49 19.07
CA LEU A 27 -11.65 4.21 19.33
C LEU A 27 -13.16 4.36 19.55
N LYS A 28 -13.61 5.42 20.23
CA LYS A 28 -15.04 5.77 20.35
C LYS A 28 -15.67 5.96 18.99
N SER A 29 -15.05 6.77 18.13
CA SER A 29 -15.56 7.05 16.79
C SER A 29 -15.61 5.80 15.91
N ILE A 30 -14.60 4.92 16.00
CA ILE A 30 -14.62 3.62 15.30
C ILE A 30 -15.83 2.80 15.76
N LYS A 31 -15.99 2.60 17.08
CA LYS A 31 -17.10 1.82 17.66
C LYS A 31 -18.47 2.38 17.30
N GLU A 32 -18.63 3.70 17.26
CA GLU A 32 -19.89 4.35 16.88
C GLU A 32 -20.18 4.25 15.37
N SER A 33 -19.15 4.18 14.53
CA SER A 33 -19.29 4.15 13.07
C SER A 33 -19.55 2.76 12.48
N LEU A 34 -19.22 1.70 13.22
CA LEU A 34 -19.35 0.32 12.79
C LEU A 34 -20.55 -0.36 13.46
N GLU A 35 -21.29 -1.16 12.69
CA GLU A 35 -22.24 -2.12 13.23
C GLU A 35 -21.48 -3.40 13.60
N ASP A 36 -21.63 -3.84 14.84
CA ASP A 36 -21.03 -5.04 15.40
C ASP A 36 -22.10 -6.06 15.79
N PRO A 37 -22.52 -6.95 14.87
CA PRO A 37 -23.61 -7.89 15.11
C PRO A 37 -23.29 -8.96 16.15
N PHE A 38 -22.00 -9.17 16.45
CA PHE A 38 -21.52 -10.27 17.30
C PHE A 38 -20.89 -9.79 18.61
N ASP A 39 -20.91 -8.48 18.86
CA ASP A 39 -20.47 -7.85 20.11
C ASP A 39 -18.98 -8.07 20.44
N TYR A 40 -18.14 -8.17 19.40
CA TYR A 40 -16.68 -8.27 19.55
C TYR A 40 -16.06 -7.01 20.17
N LEU A 41 -16.66 -5.84 19.94
CA LEU A 41 -16.24 -4.54 20.47
C LEU A 41 -16.87 -4.24 21.85
N SER A 42 -17.51 -5.21 22.49
CA SER A 42 -18.09 -5.06 23.84
C SER A 42 -17.06 -4.61 24.89
N SER A 43 -15.81 -5.09 24.78
CA SER A 43 -14.71 -4.76 25.69
C SER A 43 -14.28 -3.28 25.64
N TRP A 44 -14.66 -2.56 24.58
CA TRP A 44 -14.33 -1.14 24.41
C TRP A 44 -15.26 -0.29 25.28
N THR A 45 -15.00 -0.25 26.58
CA THR A 45 -15.76 0.50 27.56
C THR A 45 -14.99 1.76 27.96
N PHE A 46 -15.64 2.91 27.83
CA PHE A 46 -14.99 4.21 28.02
C PHE A 46 -15.48 4.94 29.29
N ASN A 47 -15.85 4.19 30.32
CA ASN A 47 -16.41 4.76 31.55
C ASN A 47 -15.30 5.37 32.41
N ASP A 48 -15.56 6.57 32.94
CA ASP A 48 -14.78 7.16 34.03
C ASP A 48 -15.17 6.44 35.32
N ASP A 49 -14.44 5.38 35.67
CA ASP A 49 -14.64 4.77 36.97
C ASP A 49 -14.21 5.79 38.05
N THR A 50 -15.17 6.23 38.87
CA THR A 50 -14.97 7.17 39.97
C THR A 50 -14.10 6.63 41.12
N GLU A 51 -13.36 5.54 40.87
CA GLU A 51 -12.34 4.95 41.75
C GLU A 51 -11.02 4.71 40.99
N GLY A 52 -10.52 5.73 40.30
CA GLY A 52 -9.07 5.95 40.14
C GLY A 52 -8.27 4.98 39.27
N SER A 53 -8.89 4.06 38.53
CA SER A 53 -8.21 3.25 37.52
C SER A 53 -9.02 3.23 36.24
N ILE A 54 -8.69 4.13 35.32
CA ILE A 54 -9.14 4.05 33.92
C ILE A 54 -8.77 2.65 33.42
N THR A 55 -9.75 1.91 32.89
CA THR A 55 -9.46 0.67 32.15
C THR A 55 -8.63 1.08 30.94
N SER A 56 -7.36 0.69 30.91
CA SER A 56 -6.44 1.03 29.82
C SER A 56 -7.06 0.62 28.47
N ILE A 57 -7.07 1.53 27.50
CA ILE A 57 -7.55 1.22 26.14
C ILE A 57 -6.68 0.16 25.45
N CYS A 58 -5.47 -0.08 25.96
CA CYS A 58 -4.58 -1.15 25.50
C CYS A 58 -5.06 -2.55 25.90
N ALA A 59 -6.03 -2.65 26.82
CA ALA A 59 -6.68 -3.91 27.16
C ALA A 59 -7.87 -4.23 26.26
N PHE A 60 -8.24 -3.32 25.35
CA PHE A 60 -9.36 -3.53 24.45
C PHE A 60 -9.06 -4.62 23.42
N THR A 61 -10.10 -5.37 23.07
CA THR A 61 -10.00 -6.40 22.03
C THR A 61 -9.48 -5.79 20.73
N GLY A 62 -8.39 -6.32 20.21
CA GLY A 62 -7.81 -5.89 18.94
C GLY A 62 -7.09 -4.55 18.98
N VAL A 63 -6.70 -4.04 20.16
CA VAL A 63 -5.90 -2.82 20.30
C VAL A 63 -4.54 -3.18 20.89
N ASP A 64 -3.46 -2.90 20.17
CA ASP A 64 -2.10 -2.95 20.71
C ASP A 64 -1.57 -1.51 20.83
N CYS A 65 -0.99 -1.22 22.00
CA CYS A 65 -0.38 0.08 22.28
C CYS A 65 1.14 0.02 22.14
N TRP A 66 1.74 1.19 21.93
CA TRP A 66 3.19 1.37 21.98
C TRP A 66 3.80 0.87 23.31
N HIS A 67 3.13 1.22 24.41
CA HIS A 67 3.44 0.79 25.76
C HIS A 67 2.14 0.66 26.58
N ASP A 68 2.07 -0.35 27.45
CA ASP A 68 0.87 -0.67 28.24
C ASP A 68 0.41 0.51 29.12
N ASP A 69 1.36 1.35 29.57
CA ASP A 69 1.09 2.49 30.44
C ASP A 69 0.82 3.82 29.70
N GLU A 70 1.08 3.89 28.39
CA GLU A 70 1.03 5.16 27.63
C GLU A 70 -0.29 5.37 26.88
N ASN A 71 -1.16 4.35 26.82
CA ASN A 71 -2.46 4.40 26.13
C ASN A 71 -2.38 5.03 24.73
N LYS A 72 -1.31 4.72 24.00
CA LYS A 72 -1.05 5.22 22.66
C LYS A 72 -1.22 4.08 21.68
N VAL A 73 -2.27 4.13 20.86
CA VAL A 73 -2.63 3.05 19.94
C VAL A 73 -1.61 2.99 18.82
N LEU A 74 -1.01 1.82 18.65
CA LEU A 74 -0.05 1.53 17.60
C LEU A 74 -0.70 0.68 16.52
N ASP A 75 -1.38 -0.40 16.91
CA ASP A 75 -2.01 -1.34 15.97
C ASP A 75 -3.46 -1.59 16.34
N ILE A 76 -4.31 -1.69 15.32
CA ILE A 76 -5.72 -2.06 15.44
C ILE A 76 -5.97 -3.32 14.59
N HIS A 77 -6.40 -4.40 15.25
CA HIS A 77 -6.66 -5.72 14.70
C HIS A 77 -8.13 -6.11 14.90
N LEU A 78 -8.96 -5.80 13.91
CA LEU A 78 -10.39 -6.08 13.91
C LEU A 78 -10.80 -7.09 12.84
N SER A 79 -9.91 -8.03 12.50
CA SER A 79 -10.16 -9.02 11.44
C SER A 79 -11.19 -10.07 11.85
N ASP A 80 -12.01 -10.54 10.92
CA ASP A 80 -12.94 -11.68 11.12
C ASP A 80 -13.94 -11.48 12.27
N MET A 81 -14.41 -10.23 12.44
CA MET A 81 -15.38 -9.86 13.48
C MET A 81 -16.80 -9.68 12.92
N GLY A 82 -16.98 -9.85 11.62
CA GLY A 82 -18.28 -9.65 10.95
C GLY A 82 -18.78 -8.20 10.98
N LEU A 83 -17.89 -7.24 11.22
CA LEU A 83 -18.19 -5.81 11.31
C LEU A 83 -18.75 -5.30 9.99
N LYS A 84 -19.73 -4.39 10.08
CA LYS A 84 -20.33 -3.73 8.92
C LYS A 84 -20.22 -2.22 9.07
N GLY A 85 -20.34 -1.51 7.96
CA GLY A 85 -20.24 -0.05 7.91
C GLY A 85 -19.31 0.39 6.79
N GLN A 86 -19.00 1.68 6.77
CA GLN A 86 -17.98 2.22 5.89
C GLN A 86 -16.63 2.28 6.60
N PHE A 87 -15.58 2.68 5.88
CA PHE A 87 -14.27 2.92 6.48
C PHE A 87 -14.39 3.93 7.66
N PRO A 88 -13.94 3.59 8.88
CA PRO A 88 -14.13 4.41 10.07
C PRO A 88 -13.19 5.62 10.04
N ARG A 89 -13.69 6.78 9.60
CA ARG A 89 -12.86 8.00 9.44
C ARG A 89 -12.31 8.57 10.74
N GLY A 90 -12.87 8.20 11.89
CA GLY A 90 -12.35 8.54 13.22
C GLY A 90 -10.94 8.04 13.49
N ILE A 91 -10.44 7.09 12.68
CA ILE A 91 -9.07 6.59 12.72
C ILE A 91 -8.01 7.69 12.65
N ALA A 92 -8.34 8.85 12.06
CA ALA A 92 -7.45 10.01 11.98
C ALA A 92 -7.00 10.54 13.36
N ASN A 93 -7.74 10.23 14.42
CA ASN A 93 -7.37 10.63 15.78
C ASN A 93 -6.34 9.68 16.43
N CYS A 94 -6.13 8.48 15.87
CA CYS A 94 -5.06 7.56 16.29
C CYS A 94 -3.73 8.00 15.64
N THR A 95 -3.11 9.06 16.15
CA THR A 95 -2.01 9.74 15.46
C THR A 95 -0.71 8.94 15.33
N SER A 96 -0.57 7.83 16.06
CA SER A 96 0.59 6.92 16.00
C SER A 96 0.29 5.58 15.32
N LEU A 97 -0.89 5.42 14.70
CA LEU A 97 -1.29 4.15 14.11
C LEU A 97 -0.33 3.71 12.99
N ALA A 98 0.25 2.53 13.15
CA ALA A 98 1.18 1.90 12.24
C ALA A 98 0.58 0.67 11.53
N CYS A 99 -0.33 -0.07 12.17
CA CYS A 99 -1.05 -1.17 11.55
C CYS A 99 -2.57 -1.03 11.69
N LEU A 100 -3.28 -1.28 10.60
CA LEU A 100 -4.73 -1.35 10.56
C LEU A 100 -5.14 -2.61 9.80
N ASP A 101 -5.68 -3.58 10.53
CA ASP A 101 -6.28 -4.79 9.97
C ASP A 101 -7.79 -4.77 10.18
N LEU A 102 -8.52 -4.56 9.10
CA LEU A 102 -9.99 -4.63 9.03
C LEU A 102 -10.45 -5.79 8.15
N SER A 103 -9.58 -6.76 7.88
CA SER A 103 -9.85 -7.82 6.91
C SER A 103 -10.94 -8.79 7.34
N SER A 104 -11.51 -9.51 6.38
CA SER A 104 -12.52 -10.55 6.65
C SER A 104 -13.76 -10.01 7.39
N ASN A 105 -14.24 -8.85 6.96
CA ASN A 105 -15.44 -8.22 7.51
C ASN A 105 -16.48 -7.99 6.40
N GLN A 106 -17.51 -7.20 6.69
CA GLN A 106 -18.56 -6.83 5.76
C GLN A 106 -18.57 -5.31 5.50
N LEU A 107 -17.40 -4.66 5.60
CA LEU A 107 -17.25 -3.23 5.34
C LEU A 107 -17.49 -2.92 3.87
N PHE A 108 -18.12 -1.78 3.57
CA PHE A 108 -18.55 -1.41 2.23
C PHE A 108 -18.32 0.06 1.91
N GLY A 109 -18.59 0.46 0.66
CA GLY A 109 -18.36 1.81 0.19
C GLY A 109 -16.93 2.01 -0.31
N PRO A 110 -16.53 3.25 -0.66
CA PRO A 110 -15.20 3.52 -1.17
C PRO A 110 -14.14 3.56 -0.07
N ILE A 111 -12.91 3.18 -0.44
CA ILE A 111 -11.73 3.57 0.34
C ILE A 111 -11.64 5.10 0.27
N PRO A 112 -11.47 5.81 1.39
CA PRO A 112 -11.41 7.27 1.42
C PRO A 112 -10.41 7.86 0.42
N SER A 113 -10.83 8.89 -0.32
CA SER A 113 -9.96 9.57 -1.30
C SER A 113 -8.78 10.32 -0.66
N ASP A 114 -8.87 10.57 0.65
CA ASP A 114 -7.89 11.27 1.48
C ASP A 114 -7.23 10.33 2.51
N ILE A 115 -7.08 9.05 2.15
CA ILE A 115 -6.53 8.01 3.03
C ILE A 115 -5.16 8.39 3.62
N SER A 116 -4.32 9.12 2.88
CA SER A 116 -3.00 9.53 3.38
C SER A 116 -3.08 10.57 4.48
N SER A 117 -4.19 11.31 4.58
CA SER A 117 -4.44 12.24 5.67
C SER A 117 -5.08 11.55 6.88
N LEU A 118 -5.82 10.46 6.65
CA LEU A 118 -6.44 9.67 7.72
C LEU A 118 -5.44 8.78 8.45
N VAL A 119 -4.47 8.18 7.74
CA VAL A 119 -3.50 7.24 8.31
C VAL A 119 -2.06 7.55 7.83
N PRO A 120 -1.53 8.75 8.12
CA PRO A 120 -0.30 9.27 7.51
C PRO A 120 0.96 8.44 7.80
N PHE A 121 0.95 7.61 8.83
CA PHE A 121 2.10 6.80 9.20
C PHE A 121 1.86 5.29 9.08
N ILE A 122 0.79 4.88 8.40
CA ILE A 122 0.49 3.46 8.24
C ILE A 122 1.63 2.73 7.52
N SER A 123 2.06 1.63 8.11
CA SER A 123 3.03 0.71 7.54
C SER A 123 2.34 -0.52 6.94
N ALA A 124 1.27 -0.98 7.59
CA ALA A 124 0.48 -2.13 7.18
C ALA A 124 -1.02 -1.80 7.15
N LEU A 125 -1.61 -1.89 5.96
CA LEU A 125 -3.04 -1.69 5.74
C LEU A 125 -3.64 -2.95 5.11
N ASN A 126 -4.47 -3.66 5.88
CA ASN A 126 -5.18 -4.84 5.42
C ASN A 126 -6.69 -4.58 5.40
N LEU A 127 -7.24 -4.46 4.19
CA LEU A 127 -8.67 -4.26 3.92
C LEU A 127 -9.26 -5.44 3.14
N SER A 128 -8.53 -6.56 3.07
CA SER A 128 -8.91 -7.72 2.27
C SER A 128 -10.19 -8.38 2.76
N PHE A 129 -10.86 -9.17 1.91
CA PHE A 129 -12.08 -9.91 2.25
C PHE A 129 -13.17 -9.02 2.84
N ASN A 130 -13.53 -7.96 2.10
CA ASN A 130 -14.58 -7.01 2.44
C ASN A 130 -15.47 -6.75 1.20
N LYS A 131 -16.27 -5.70 1.24
CA LYS A 131 -17.14 -5.25 0.15
C LYS A 131 -16.79 -3.82 -0.28
N PHE A 132 -15.54 -3.39 -0.13
CA PHE A 132 -15.10 -2.07 -0.60
C PHE A 132 -15.27 -1.96 -2.12
N SER A 133 -15.77 -0.82 -2.58
CA SER A 133 -16.20 -0.59 -3.97
C SER A 133 -15.64 0.71 -4.52
N GLY A 134 -15.62 0.88 -5.85
CA GLY A 134 -15.06 2.06 -6.49
C GLY A 134 -13.55 1.92 -6.72
N GLU A 135 -12.88 3.02 -7.06
CA GLU A 135 -11.47 2.98 -7.46
C GLU A 135 -10.51 2.93 -6.26
N ILE A 136 -9.30 2.38 -6.48
CA ILE A 136 -8.20 2.55 -5.54
C ILE A 136 -7.80 4.03 -5.55
N PRO A 137 -7.91 4.76 -4.44
CA PRO A 137 -7.64 6.20 -4.42
C PRO A 137 -6.17 6.46 -4.74
N PRO A 138 -5.85 7.34 -5.72
CA PRO A 138 -4.46 7.68 -6.04
C PRO A 138 -3.65 8.19 -4.84
N ASP A 139 -4.33 8.80 -3.87
CA ASP A 139 -3.77 9.31 -2.63
C ASP A 139 -3.09 8.23 -1.77
N ILE A 140 -3.44 6.95 -1.95
CA ILE A 140 -2.75 5.84 -1.27
C ILE A 140 -1.24 5.80 -1.57
N THR A 141 -0.82 6.41 -2.68
CA THR A 141 0.58 6.50 -3.10
C THR A 141 1.37 7.56 -2.34
N ASN A 142 0.67 8.42 -1.59
CA ASN A 142 1.23 9.43 -0.70
C ASN A 142 1.50 8.90 0.72
N LEU A 143 1.18 7.64 1.01
CA LEU A 143 1.51 7.01 2.28
C LEU A 143 3.03 6.76 2.37
N PRO A 144 3.75 7.48 3.24
CA PRO A 144 5.21 7.48 3.25
C PRO A 144 5.80 6.18 3.79
N CYS A 145 5.09 5.49 4.68
CA CYS A 145 5.61 4.34 5.41
C CYS A 145 5.05 2.99 4.94
N ILE A 146 4.11 2.99 3.97
CA ILE A 146 3.39 1.77 3.61
C ILE A 146 4.33 0.73 2.97
N ASN A 147 4.30 -0.48 3.53
CA ASN A 147 5.07 -1.63 3.09
C ASN A 147 4.20 -2.89 2.88
N PHE A 148 3.04 -2.95 3.56
CA PHE A 148 2.04 -4.00 3.40
C PHE A 148 0.72 -3.36 3.01
N LEU A 149 0.22 -3.73 1.82
CA LEU A 149 -1.08 -3.29 1.32
C LEU A 149 -1.83 -4.50 0.76
N ASP A 150 -2.89 -4.90 1.46
CA ASP A 150 -3.75 -5.99 1.01
C ASP A 150 -5.18 -5.51 0.82
N LEU A 151 -5.63 -5.55 -0.43
CA LEU A 151 -6.96 -5.16 -0.89
C LEU A 151 -7.69 -6.34 -1.56
N ASP A 152 -7.19 -7.57 -1.39
CA ASP A 152 -7.74 -8.78 -1.99
C ASP A 152 -9.22 -8.99 -1.64
N HIS A 153 -9.98 -9.69 -2.48
CA HIS A 153 -11.37 -10.07 -2.25
C HIS A 153 -12.26 -8.87 -1.87
N ASN A 154 -12.35 -7.90 -2.78
CA ASN A 154 -13.22 -6.74 -2.67
C ASN A 154 -13.98 -6.51 -4.00
N GLN A 155 -14.65 -5.36 -4.14
CA GLN A 155 -15.39 -4.95 -5.32
C GLN A 155 -14.76 -3.70 -5.99
N LEU A 156 -13.43 -3.57 -5.89
CA LEU A 156 -12.71 -2.42 -6.42
C LEU A 156 -12.68 -2.46 -7.94
N THR A 157 -12.84 -1.29 -8.56
CA THR A 157 -12.91 -1.08 -10.02
C THR A 157 -11.85 -0.07 -10.48
N GLY A 158 -11.81 0.22 -11.78
CA GLY A 158 -10.88 1.18 -12.35
C GLY A 158 -9.47 0.60 -12.53
N GLN A 159 -8.47 1.48 -12.57
CA GLN A 159 -7.06 1.13 -12.77
C GLN A 159 -6.30 1.10 -11.45
N ILE A 160 -5.22 0.31 -11.40
CA ILE A 160 -4.25 0.41 -10.31
C ILE A 160 -3.42 1.69 -10.54
N PRO A 161 -3.32 2.61 -9.57
CA PRO A 161 -2.51 3.83 -9.73
C PRO A 161 -1.07 3.49 -10.10
N GLN A 162 -0.58 4.04 -11.21
CA GLN A 162 0.76 3.72 -11.73
C GLN A 162 1.88 4.09 -10.76
N SER A 163 1.69 5.16 -9.98
CA SER A 163 2.64 5.59 -8.95
C SER A 163 2.82 4.58 -7.80
N LEU A 164 1.90 3.61 -7.66
CA LEU A 164 1.96 2.59 -6.62
C LEU A 164 3.12 1.61 -6.88
N GLY A 165 3.41 1.30 -8.14
CA GLY A 165 4.59 0.50 -8.51
C GLY A 165 5.94 1.16 -8.22
N LEU A 166 5.96 2.49 -8.05
CA LEU A 166 7.16 3.26 -7.72
C LEU A 166 7.52 3.25 -6.23
N ASN A 167 6.69 2.65 -5.37
CA ASN A 167 7.01 2.49 -3.97
C ASN A 167 7.96 1.30 -3.78
N VAL A 168 9.24 1.62 -3.56
CA VAL A 168 10.32 0.65 -3.33
C VAL A 168 10.20 -0.13 -2.02
N ARG A 169 9.33 0.32 -1.10
CA ARG A 169 9.16 -0.28 0.24
C ARG A 169 8.07 -1.33 0.30
N PHE A 170 7.25 -1.48 -0.75
CA PHE A 170 6.31 -2.58 -0.76
C PHE A 170 7.06 -3.90 -0.57
N ARG A 171 6.49 -4.74 0.29
CA ARG A 171 6.93 -6.11 0.58
C ARG A 171 5.82 -7.09 0.34
N THR A 172 4.60 -6.68 0.70
CA THR A 172 3.38 -7.41 0.38
C THR A 172 2.43 -6.46 -0.29
N PHE A 173 1.98 -6.85 -1.48
CA PHE A 173 0.95 -6.18 -2.22
C PHE A 173 0.00 -7.22 -2.79
N SER A 174 -1.30 -7.05 -2.56
CA SER A 174 -2.33 -7.84 -3.20
C SER A 174 -3.55 -7.00 -3.53
N VAL A 175 -4.04 -7.15 -4.75
CA VAL A 175 -5.31 -6.59 -5.24
C VAL A 175 -6.13 -7.67 -5.94
N ALA A 176 -5.86 -8.94 -5.61
CA ALA A 176 -6.52 -10.07 -6.23
C ALA A 176 -8.04 -10.05 -5.99
N ASN A 177 -8.77 -10.83 -6.77
CA ASN A 177 -10.21 -11.06 -6.62
C ASN A 177 -11.03 -9.77 -6.50
N ASN A 178 -10.74 -8.82 -7.39
CA ASN A 178 -11.46 -7.56 -7.56
C ASN A 178 -12.02 -7.44 -8.99
N GLN A 179 -12.49 -6.24 -9.37
CA GLN A 179 -12.99 -5.90 -10.71
C GLN A 179 -12.09 -4.86 -11.40
N LEU A 180 -10.78 -4.91 -11.13
CA LEU A 180 -9.80 -3.98 -11.68
C LEU A 180 -9.55 -4.23 -13.17
N SER A 181 -9.10 -3.18 -13.85
CA SER A 181 -8.89 -3.17 -15.29
C SER A 181 -7.69 -2.32 -15.71
N GLY A 182 -7.21 -2.53 -16.94
CA GLY A 182 -6.11 -1.76 -17.51
C GLY A 182 -4.73 -2.35 -17.21
N PRO A 183 -3.66 -1.61 -17.54
CA PRO A 183 -2.30 -2.13 -17.43
C PRO A 183 -1.85 -2.24 -15.96
N VAL A 184 -1.21 -3.35 -15.60
CA VAL A 184 -0.51 -3.52 -14.33
C VAL A 184 0.64 -2.51 -14.24
N PRO A 185 0.81 -1.79 -13.11
CA PRO A 185 1.92 -0.86 -12.92
C PRO A 185 3.28 -1.54 -12.99
N TYR A 186 4.29 -0.79 -13.42
CA TYR A 186 5.68 -1.22 -13.29
C TYR A 186 6.12 -1.18 -11.82
N PHE A 187 6.42 -2.33 -11.22
CA PHE A 187 6.91 -2.43 -9.85
C PHE A 187 8.43 -2.38 -9.80
N SER A 188 8.95 -1.36 -9.12
CA SER A 188 10.39 -1.17 -8.89
C SER A 188 11.00 -2.27 -8.01
N ASN A 189 10.24 -2.82 -7.07
CA ASN A 189 10.62 -3.97 -6.25
C ASN A 189 9.82 -5.21 -6.68
N VAL A 190 10.41 -6.04 -7.54
CA VAL A 190 9.76 -7.23 -8.11
C VAL A 190 9.56 -8.37 -7.10
N HIS A 191 10.24 -8.35 -5.96
CA HIS A 191 10.08 -9.39 -4.93
C HIS A 191 8.81 -9.21 -4.09
N ALA A 192 8.24 -8.01 -4.10
CA ALA A 192 7.06 -7.66 -3.31
C ALA A 192 5.73 -8.08 -3.96
N VAL A 193 5.77 -8.42 -5.25
CA VAL A 193 4.58 -8.59 -6.09
C VAL A 193 4.66 -9.92 -6.81
N SER A 194 3.66 -10.76 -6.56
CA SER A 194 3.53 -12.07 -7.21
C SER A 194 2.47 -12.01 -8.32
N LEU A 195 2.45 -13.01 -9.20
CA LEU A 195 1.36 -13.17 -10.16
C LEU A 195 0.00 -13.33 -9.46
N GLU A 196 -0.01 -13.95 -8.29
CA GLU A 196 -1.20 -14.19 -7.48
C GLU A 196 -1.81 -12.88 -6.96
N SER A 197 -0.98 -11.85 -6.72
CA SER A 197 -1.40 -10.51 -6.28
C SER A 197 -2.40 -9.83 -7.23
N PHE A 198 -2.53 -10.31 -8.47
CA PHE A 198 -3.47 -9.76 -9.48
C PHE A 198 -4.56 -10.74 -9.89
N ALA A 199 -4.57 -11.96 -9.34
CA ALA A 199 -5.50 -13.01 -9.73
C ALA A 199 -6.97 -12.57 -9.61
N GLY A 200 -7.89 -13.19 -10.35
CA GLY A 200 -9.32 -12.88 -10.28
C GLY A 200 -9.76 -11.57 -10.94
N ASN A 201 -8.85 -10.66 -11.32
CA ASN A 201 -9.17 -9.43 -12.04
C ASN A 201 -9.12 -9.62 -13.56
N LYS A 202 -10.29 -9.86 -14.18
CA LYS A 202 -10.37 -10.16 -15.62
C LYS A 202 -9.96 -9.02 -16.54
N GLY A 203 -10.02 -7.78 -16.07
CA GLY A 203 -9.71 -6.60 -16.88
C GLY A 203 -8.24 -6.20 -16.86
N LEU A 204 -7.42 -6.76 -15.96
CA LEU A 204 -6.01 -6.42 -15.85
C LEU A 204 -5.19 -7.10 -16.95
N CYS A 205 -4.16 -6.41 -17.43
CA CYS A 205 -3.26 -6.88 -18.47
C CYS A 205 -1.86 -6.24 -18.32
N GLY A 206 -0.88 -6.72 -19.07
CA GLY A 206 0.52 -6.26 -18.95
C GLY A 206 1.28 -6.97 -17.83
N ASP A 207 2.60 -7.03 -17.97
CA ASP A 207 3.46 -7.87 -17.13
C ASP A 207 3.20 -7.62 -15.61
N PRO A 208 3.05 -8.68 -14.79
CA PRO A 208 3.30 -10.10 -15.09
C PRO A 208 2.12 -10.86 -15.74
N LEU A 209 1.01 -10.17 -16.05
CA LEU A 209 -0.15 -10.74 -16.74
C LEU A 209 0.05 -10.74 -18.27
N PRO A 210 -0.79 -11.46 -19.04
CA PRO A 210 -0.76 -11.38 -20.50
C PRO A 210 -0.82 -9.95 -20.99
N SER A 211 -0.07 -9.65 -22.06
CA SER A 211 -0.02 -8.33 -22.67
C SER A 211 -1.42 -7.80 -22.97
N CYS A 212 -1.61 -6.50 -22.78
CA CYS A 212 -2.85 -5.84 -23.15
C CYS A 212 -3.10 -6.06 -24.65
N LYS A 213 -4.31 -6.51 -25.00
CA LYS A 213 -4.72 -6.56 -26.40
C LYS A 213 -4.81 -5.12 -26.88
N ASP A 214 -3.91 -4.73 -27.77
CA ASP A 214 -4.19 -3.62 -28.65
C ASP A 214 -5.43 -4.04 -29.46
N ASP A 215 -6.53 -3.30 -29.32
CA ASP A 215 -7.65 -3.44 -30.25
C ASP A 215 -7.07 -3.12 -31.63
N ASP A 216 -6.76 -4.17 -32.38
CA ASP A 216 -6.14 -4.08 -33.69
C ASP A 216 -7.19 -3.47 -34.64
N ASP A 217 -7.23 -2.14 -34.71
CA ASP A 217 -7.95 -1.31 -35.70
C ASP A 217 -7.68 -1.79 -37.15
N ARG A 218 -6.69 -2.66 -37.33
CA ARG A 218 -6.40 -3.43 -38.54
C ARG A 218 -7.57 -4.30 -39.01
N ALA A 219 -8.46 -4.76 -38.14
CA ALA A 219 -9.67 -5.47 -38.55
C ALA A 219 -10.65 -4.55 -39.31
N PHE A 220 -10.72 -3.26 -38.92
CA PHE A 220 -11.53 -2.26 -39.62
C PHE A 220 -10.90 -1.87 -40.97
N PHE A 221 -9.57 -1.74 -41.04
CA PHE A 221 -8.88 -1.46 -42.31
C PHE A 221 -8.98 -2.62 -43.32
N ILE A 222 -8.87 -3.88 -42.90
CA ILE A 222 -8.96 -5.03 -43.82
C ILE A 222 -10.37 -5.15 -44.43
N SER A 223 -11.42 -4.90 -43.66
CA SER A 223 -12.80 -4.93 -44.17
C SER A 223 -13.09 -3.78 -45.14
N GLY A 224 -12.57 -2.58 -44.87
CA GLY A 224 -12.63 -1.43 -45.78
C GLY A 224 -11.94 -1.69 -47.12
N PHE A 225 -10.76 -2.33 -47.12
CA PHE A 225 -10.06 -2.70 -48.35
C PHE A 225 -10.78 -3.78 -49.16
N ALA A 226 -11.41 -4.77 -48.51
CA ALA A 226 -12.16 -5.81 -49.21
C ALA A 226 -13.41 -5.25 -49.92
N ILE A 227 -14.13 -4.33 -49.27
CA ILE A 227 -15.30 -3.67 -49.84
C ILE A 227 -14.87 -2.71 -50.96
N GLY A 228 -13.82 -1.91 -50.73
CA GLY A 228 -13.26 -1.01 -51.74
C GLY A 228 -12.77 -1.74 -52.99
N TRP A 229 -12.09 -2.88 -52.83
CA TRP A 229 -11.64 -3.73 -53.94
C TRP A 229 -12.80 -4.34 -54.72
N SER A 230 -13.85 -4.76 -54.02
CA SER A 230 -15.05 -5.32 -54.64
C SER A 230 -15.80 -4.28 -55.47
N VAL A 231 -15.91 -3.04 -54.99
CA VAL A 231 -16.55 -1.94 -55.73
C VAL A 231 -15.69 -1.50 -56.93
N PHE A 232 -14.37 -1.42 -56.74
CA PHE A 232 -13.43 -1.04 -57.80
C PHE A 232 -13.41 -2.06 -58.94
N THR A 233 -13.38 -3.35 -58.62
CA THR A 233 -13.41 -4.42 -59.65
C THR A 233 -14.72 -4.39 -60.45
N VAL A 234 -15.88 -4.24 -59.79
CA VAL A 234 -17.17 -4.14 -60.49
C VAL A 234 -17.22 -2.91 -61.40
N LEU A 235 -16.70 -1.76 -60.97
CA LEU A 235 -16.62 -0.55 -61.80
C LEU A 235 -15.70 -0.72 -63.02
N VAL A 236 -14.53 -1.35 -62.84
CA VAL A 236 -13.60 -1.63 -63.93
C VAL A 236 -14.22 -2.60 -64.94
N PHE A 237 -14.88 -3.66 -64.48
CA PHE A 237 -15.57 -4.60 -65.39
C PHE A 237 -16.77 -3.96 -66.09
N ALA A 238 -17.56 -3.11 -65.41
CA ALA A 238 -18.69 -2.40 -66.01
C ALA A 238 -18.25 -1.39 -67.08
N LEU A 239 -17.16 -0.66 -66.83
CA LEU A 239 -16.59 0.29 -67.79
C LEU A 239 -15.89 -0.43 -68.94
N SER A 240 -15.24 -1.57 -68.67
CA SER A 240 -14.62 -2.41 -69.70
C SER A 240 -15.65 -3.09 -70.61
N TRP A 241 -16.91 -3.23 -70.17
CA TRP A 241 -18.01 -3.74 -71.00
C TRP A 241 -18.52 -2.72 -72.03
N PHE A 242 -18.26 -1.43 -71.80
CA PHE A 242 -18.63 -0.35 -72.71
C PHE A 242 -17.53 0.00 -73.73
N TYR A 243 -16.30 -0.48 -73.51
CA TYR A 243 -15.17 -0.27 -74.39
C TYR A 243 -14.54 -1.59 -74.78
N LEU A 244 -15.14 -2.32 -75.71
CA LEU A 244 -14.37 -3.14 -76.66
C LEU A 244 -15.23 -3.54 -77.87
N PRO A 245 -14.88 -3.13 -79.10
CA PRO A 245 -15.02 -3.98 -80.27
C PRO A 245 -13.78 -4.88 -80.43
N VAL A 246 -14.01 -6.00 -81.10
CA VAL A 246 -13.17 -7.19 -81.28
C VAL A 246 -11.85 -6.89 -82.02
N ASP A 247 -10.68 -7.37 -81.52
CA ASP A 247 -9.78 -8.33 -82.22
C ASP A 247 -8.37 -8.51 -81.57
N ILE A 248 -8.13 -9.76 -81.14
CA ILE A 248 -6.98 -10.66 -81.41
C ILE A 248 -5.50 -10.28 -81.08
N CYS A 249 -4.87 -11.28 -80.41
CA CYS A 249 -3.48 -11.75 -80.45
C CYS A 249 -2.46 -11.31 -79.39
N LEU A 250 -2.15 -12.31 -78.54
CA LEU A 250 -0.80 -12.83 -78.21
C LEU A 250 0.32 -11.81 -77.97
N ASN A 251 0.75 -11.69 -76.70
CA ASN A 251 2.18 -11.79 -76.43
C ASN A 251 2.54 -12.19 -74.99
N LYS A 252 3.41 -13.21 -74.92
CA LYS A 252 4.51 -13.42 -73.98
C LYS A 252 4.27 -13.33 -72.46
N PHE A 253 4.12 -14.53 -71.90
CA PHE A 253 5.17 -15.17 -71.10
C PHE A 253 6.43 -14.31 -70.83
N MET A 254 6.52 -13.73 -69.63
CA MET A 254 7.74 -13.73 -68.82
C MET A 254 7.37 -13.67 -67.34
N SER A 255 7.46 -14.84 -66.71
CA SER A 255 7.68 -14.98 -65.28
C SER A 255 8.97 -14.25 -64.91
N ASN A 256 8.86 -13.16 -64.16
CA ASN A 256 9.96 -12.64 -63.36
C ASN A 256 9.59 -12.82 -61.89
N GLY A 257 10.20 -13.83 -61.29
CA GLY A 257 10.06 -14.17 -59.89
C GLY A 257 10.38 -12.98 -58.99
N MET A 258 9.38 -12.55 -58.22
CA MET A 258 9.59 -11.65 -57.11
C MET A 258 10.30 -12.40 -55.99
N LYS A 259 11.49 -11.88 -55.68
CA LYS A 259 12.41 -12.31 -54.64
C LYS A 259 11.68 -12.47 -53.29
N LYS A 260 11.82 -13.67 -52.72
CA LYS A 260 11.65 -13.95 -51.29
C LYS A 260 12.55 -12.99 -50.51
N LYS A 261 11.97 -12.03 -49.78
CA LYS A 261 12.67 -11.38 -48.67
C LYS A 261 12.53 -12.29 -47.46
N ASN A 262 13.66 -12.85 -47.05
CA ASN A 262 13.80 -13.54 -45.78
C ASN A 262 13.44 -12.57 -44.66
N GLN A 263 12.40 -12.90 -43.88
CA GLN A 263 12.32 -12.39 -42.52
C GLN A 263 13.43 -13.08 -41.74
N ALA A 264 14.44 -12.28 -41.39
CA ALA A 264 15.39 -12.63 -40.36
C ALA A 264 14.60 -12.87 -39.07
N ALA A 265 14.76 -14.05 -38.50
CA ALA A 265 14.41 -14.31 -37.12
C ALA A 265 15.18 -13.28 -36.27
N VAL A 266 14.46 -12.30 -35.74
CA VAL A 266 14.93 -11.54 -34.59
C VAL A 266 14.80 -12.49 -33.42
N GLN A 267 15.94 -12.99 -32.99
CA GLN A 267 16.13 -13.74 -31.78
C GLN A 267 15.86 -12.76 -30.64
N ASP A 268 14.68 -12.85 -30.05
CA ASP A 268 14.26 -12.03 -28.92
C ASP A 268 14.99 -12.53 -27.66
N THR A 269 16.24 -12.11 -27.52
CA THR A 269 17.02 -12.27 -26.31
C THR A 269 16.76 -11.07 -25.40
N THR A 270 15.67 -11.12 -24.63
CA THR A 270 15.60 -10.49 -23.31
C THR A 270 14.74 -11.35 -22.37
N GLN A 271 15.23 -12.56 -22.14
CA GLN A 271 14.90 -13.35 -20.96
C GLN A 271 15.56 -12.67 -19.74
N TRP A 272 14.92 -11.62 -19.21
CA TRP A 272 15.32 -10.95 -17.97
C TRP A 272 14.49 -11.48 -16.80
N TRP A 273 14.69 -12.75 -16.47
CA TRP A 273 14.44 -13.27 -15.13
C TRP A 273 15.73 -13.96 -14.67
N PRO A 274 16.36 -13.51 -13.58
CA PRO A 274 17.48 -14.25 -13.03
C PRO A 274 16.96 -15.58 -12.48
N THR A 275 17.42 -16.71 -13.04
CA THR A 275 17.15 -18.06 -12.53
C THR A 275 17.93 -18.41 -11.26
N THR A 276 18.56 -17.45 -10.60
CA THR A 276 19.40 -17.71 -9.43
C THR A 276 19.10 -16.69 -8.36
N LEU A 277 18.05 -17.01 -7.57
CA LEU A 277 17.62 -16.25 -6.42
C LEU A 277 18.40 -16.75 -5.20
N ASN A 278 19.14 -15.86 -4.52
CA ASN A 278 19.68 -16.16 -3.19
C ASN A 278 18.57 -15.98 -2.15
N THR A 279 17.57 -16.88 -2.21
CA THR A 279 16.34 -16.88 -1.39
C THR A 279 16.57 -16.71 0.12
N ASN A 280 17.76 -17.06 0.61
CA ASN A 280 18.10 -17.03 2.02
C ASN A 280 18.38 -15.62 2.59
N GLU A 281 18.85 -14.66 1.79
CA GLU A 281 19.14 -13.30 2.31
C GLU A 281 17.89 -12.42 2.28
N ASP A 282 17.12 -12.46 1.20
CA ASP A 282 15.86 -11.72 1.09
C ASP A 282 14.81 -12.22 2.09
N SER A 283 14.73 -13.53 2.32
CA SER A 283 13.87 -14.11 3.35
C SER A 283 14.29 -13.67 4.76
N LYS A 284 15.60 -13.54 5.03
CA LYS A 284 16.10 -13.05 6.32
C LYS A 284 15.77 -11.57 6.52
N ILE A 285 15.95 -10.74 5.50
CA ILE A 285 15.60 -9.32 5.56
C ILE A 285 14.09 -9.16 5.78
N PHE A 286 13.26 -9.93 5.08
CA PHE A 286 11.81 -9.91 5.26
C PHE A 286 11.37 -10.32 6.68
N GLU A 287 11.96 -11.39 7.24
CA GLU A 287 11.72 -11.80 8.63
C GLU A 287 12.19 -10.74 9.64
N MET A 288 13.30 -10.06 9.38
CA MET A 288 13.78 -8.92 10.19
C MET A 288 12.75 -7.81 10.25
N GLU A 289 12.22 -7.43 9.11
CA GLU A 289 11.39 -6.25 9.02
C GLU A 289 10.00 -6.53 9.58
N LYS A 290 9.48 -7.75 9.40
CA LYS A 290 8.27 -8.23 10.08
C LYS A 290 8.43 -8.25 11.61
N LEU A 291 9.63 -8.56 12.10
CA LEU A 291 9.93 -8.47 13.54
C LEU A 291 10.00 -7.01 14.01
N VAL A 292 10.56 -6.11 13.20
CA VAL A 292 10.74 -4.69 13.58
C VAL A 292 9.43 -3.91 13.54
N THR A 293 8.58 -4.12 12.53
CA THR A 293 7.27 -3.44 12.42
C THR A 293 6.31 -3.79 13.55
N ARG A 294 6.57 -4.86 14.30
CA ARG A 294 5.72 -5.38 15.39
C ARG A 294 6.37 -5.24 16.76
N MET A 295 7.52 -4.59 16.83
CA MET A 295 8.33 -4.58 18.04
C MET A 295 7.71 -3.66 19.09
N ARG A 296 7.40 -4.22 20.26
CA ARG A 296 6.88 -3.42 21.38
C ARG A 296 7.99 -2.57 21.99
N PHE A 297 7.64 -1.51 22.70
CA PHE A 297 8.63 -0.70 23.42
C PHE A 297 9.49 -1.53 24.38
N THR A 298 8.91 -2.54 25.04
CA THR A 298 9.64 -3.45 25.93
C THR A 298 10.70 -4.27 25.20
N GLU A 299 10.42 -4.68 23.96
CA GLU A 299 11.35 -5.39 23.11
C GLU A 299 12.45 -4.46 22.57
N LEU A 300 12.11 -3.22 22.19
CA LEU A 300 13.06 -2.16 21.84
C LEU A 300 13.99 -1.81 23.01
N ALA A 301 13.43 -1.68 24.22
CA ALA A 301 14.18 -1.44 25.44
C ALA A 301 15.14 -2.61 25.71
N ASN A 302 14.68 -3.86 25.62
CA ASN A 302 15.56 -5.02 25.77
C ASN A 302 16.68 -5.05 24.71
N ALA A 303 16.35 -4.80 23.44
CA ALA A 303 17.32 -4.79 22.34
C ALA A 303 18.40 -3.70 22.48
N THR A 304 18.08 -2.59 23.16
CA THR A 304 19.01 -1.47 23.41
C THR A 304 19.67 -1.53 24.79
N ASN A 305 19.46 -2.60 25.56
CA ASN A 305 19.86 -2.69 26.97
C ASN A 305 19.34 -1.50 27.80
N ASN A 306 18.03 -1.29 27.73
CA ASN A 306 17.26 -0.20 28.31
C ASN A 306 17.79 1.20 27.92
N PHE A 307 18.02 1.40 26.61
CA PHE A 307 18.58 2.65 26.07
C PHE A 307 19.89 3.08 26.78
N SER A 308 20.80 2.12 27.01
CA SER A 308 22.07 2.37 27.69
C SER A 308 22.97 3.35 26.91
N GLU A 309 23.70 4.21 27.63
CA GLU A 309 24.70 5.10 27.05
C GLU A 309 25.80 4.35 26.26
N ALA A 310 26.09 3.11 26.65
CA ALA A 310 27.06 2.26 25.96
C ALA A 310 26.65 1.90 24.51
N ASN A 311 25.35 2.01 24.20
CA ASN A 311 24.80 1.73 22.88
C ASN A 311 24.54 2.99 22.06
N ILE A 312 24.91 4.19 22.54
CA ILE A 312 24.72 5.43 21.78
C ILE A 312 25.66 5.43 20.56
N ILE A 313 25.07 5.53 19.37
CA ILE A 313 25.78 5.74 18.11
C ILE A 313 25.99 7.25 17.91
N LYS A 314 24.94 8.03 18.16
CA LYS A 314 24.93 9.49 17.97
C LYS A 314 23.93 10.13 18.93
N SER A 315 24.27 11.29 19.49
CA SER A 315 23.33 12.13 20.21
C SER A 315 23.32 13.53 19.61
N GLY A 316 22.14 14.09 19.38
CA GLY A 316 21.94 15.38 18.74
C GLY A 316 20.83 16.19 19.42
N LYS A 317 20.52 17.35 18.83
CA LYS A 317 19.54 18.29 19.38
C LYS A 317 18.10 17.73 19.35
N THR A 318 17.78 16.88 18.37
CA THR A 318 16.45 16.32 18.14
C THR A 318 16.25 14.97 18.83
N GLY A 319 17.30 14.17 18.94
CA GLY A 319 17.21 12.83 19.51
C GLY A 319 18.58 12.17 19.72
N THR A 320 18.53 10.93 20.19
CA THR A 320 19.69 10.07 20.38
C THR A 320 19.46 8.75 19.64
N SER A 321 20.41 8.36 18.80
CA SER A 321 20.42 7.11 18.05
C SER A 321 21.16 6.03 18.84
N TYR A 322 20.50 4.90 19.08
CA TYR A 322 21.01 3.75 19.82
C TYR A 322 21.22 2.56 18.89
N LYS A 323 22.27 1.80 19.13
CA LYS A 323 22.47 0.48 18.55
C LYS A 323 21.59 -0.52 19.29
N ALA A 324 20.66 -1.15 18.58
CA ALA A 324 19.88 -2.28 19.06
C ALA A 324 20.48 -3.59 18.56
N VAL A 325 20.43 -4.62 19.40
CA VAL A 325 20.75 -6.01 19.02
C VAL A 325 19.49 -6.85 19.24
N LEU A 326 18.95 -7.40 18.15
CA LEU A 326 17.78 -8.26 18.20
C LEU A 326 18.11 -9.66 18.74
N PRO A 327 17.13 -10.43 19.24
CA PRO A 327 17.34 -11.79 19.75
C PRO A 327 17.99 -12.75 18.73
N ASN A 328 17.80 -12.50 17.43
CA ASN A 328 18.38 -13.26 16.34
C ASN A 328 19.79 -12.79 15.91
N GLY A 329 20.37 -11.81 16.62
CA GLY A 329 21.72 -11.28 16.39
C GLY A 329 21.82 -10.15 15.37
N TRP A 330 20.70 -9.66 14.82
CA TRP A 330 20.69 -8.51 13.92
C TRP A 330 20.86 -7.18 14.64
N PHE A 331 21.40 -6.18 13.91
CA PHE A 331 21.64 -4.85 14.43
C PHE A 331 20.67 -3.84 13.81
N LEU A 332 20.12 -2.97 14.65
CA LEU A 332 19.30 -1.83 14.22
C LEU A 332 19.84 -0.53 14.81
N VAL A 333 19.46 0.57 14.17
CA VAL A 333 19.61 1.91 14.75
C VAL A 333 18.23 2.37 15.16
N ILE A 334 18.03 2.59 16.46
CA ILE A 334 16.79 3.12 17.02
C ILE A 334 17.00 4.58 17.35
N GLU A 335 16.21 5.46 16.77
CA GLU A 335 16.27 6.90 17.04
C GLU A 335 15.20 7.29 18.06
N ARG A 336 15.65 7.68 19.26
CA ARG A 336 14.77 8.15 20.33
C ARG A 336 14.80 9.67 20.39
N PHE A 337 13.65 10.30 20.15
CA PHE A 337 13.52 11.75 20.18
C PHE A 337 13.41 12.29 21.61
N HIS A 338 13.95 13.49 21.85
CA HIS A 338 13.82 14.16 23.15
C HIS A 338 12.39 14.72 23.30
N PRO A 339 11.75 14.57 24.47
CA PRO A 339 10.42 15.12 24.74
C PRO A 339 10.50 16.65 24.86
N LEU A 340 10.45 17.34 23.72
CA LEU A 340 10.27 18.78 23.62
C LEU A 340 8.80 19.08 23.33
N GLN A 341 8.32 20.25 23.77
CA GLN A 341 6.94 20.73 23.65
C GLN A 341 6.43 20.92 22.19
N ARG A 342 7.29 20.65 21.20
CA ARG A 342 7.05 20.63 19.74
C ARG A 342 7.53 19.31 19.08
N SER A 343 7.78 18.27 19.88
CA SER A 343 8.43 17.03 19.42
C SER A 343 7.60 16.27 18.41
N GLU A 344 6.27 16.24 18.53
CA GLU A 344 5.40 15.53 17.57
C GLU A 344 5.50 16.14 16.17
N GLU A 345 5.39 17.46 16.00
CA GLU A 345 5.49 18.09 14.66
C GLU A 345 6.86 17.84 14.01
N HIS A 346 7.94 17.91 14.79
CA HIS A 346 9.29 17.61 14.31
C HIS A 346 9.46 16.13 13.98
N PHE A 347 8.93 15.24 14.80
CA PHE A 347 8.92 13.79 14.58
C PHE A 347 8.14 13.43 13.31
N VAL A 348 6.92 13.95 13.17
CA VAL A 348 6.07 13.81 11.98
C VAL A 348 6.79 14.33 10.74
N SER A 349 7.42 15.50 10.81
CA SER A 349 8.16 16.06 9.68
C SER A 349 9.36 15.20 9.31
N GLU A 350 10.12 14.71 10.29
CA GLU A 350 11.29 13.87 10.06
C GLU A 350 10.90 12.49 9.51
N LEU A 351 9.86 11.87 10.05
CA LEU A 351 9.26 10.65 9.52
C LEU A 351 8.70 10.83 8.12
N THR A 352 8.09 11.98 7.83
CA THR A 352 7.60 12.27 6.47
C THR A 352 8.77 12.40 5.50
N ILE A 353 9.86 13.06 5.91
CA ILE A 353 11.06 13.20 5.07
C ILE A 353 11.73 11.85 4.87
N LEU A 354 12.08 11.15 5.96
CA LEU A 354 12.68 9.81 5.90
C LEU A 354 11.77 8.85 5.13
N GLY A 355 10.47 8.98 5.35
CA GLY A 355 9.40 8.25 4.71
C GLY A 355 9.34 8.44 3.18
N THR A 356 9.56 9.66 2.71
CA THR A 356 9.53 10.00 1.28
C THR A 356 10.84 9.75 0.54
N LEU A 357 11.96 9.57 1.25
CA LEU A 357 13.25 9.27 0.65
C LEU A 357 13.24 7.86 0.01
N ARG A 358 13.34 7.82 -1.32
CA ARG A 358 13.44 6.60 -2.15
C ARG A 358 14.85 6.50 -2.73
N HIS A 359 15.74 5.73 -2.10
CA HIS A 359 17.10 5.56 -2.60
C HIS A 359 17.73 4.24 -2.16
N ASN A 360 18.44 3.55 -3.08
CA ASN A 360 19.03 2.23 -2.83
C ASN A 360 20.18 2.23 -1.80
N ASN A 361 20.79 3.39 -1.54
CA ASN A 361 21.91 3.54 -0.58
C ASN A 361 21.47 4.15 0.77
N LEU A 362 20.17 4.33 1.02
CA LEU A 362 19.67 4.79 2.31
C LEU A 362 19.17 3.59 3.12
N VAL A 363 19.36 3.63 4.44
CA VAL A 363 18.80 2.62 5.34
C VAL A 363 17.27 2.74 5.30
N PRO A 364 16.54 1.66 5.01
CA PRO A 364 15.09 1.72 4.97
C PRO A 364 14.55 2.03 6.37
N LEU A 365 13.65 3.01 6.45
CA LEU A 365 12.84 3.21 7.65
C LEU A 365 11.89 2.01 7.77
N LEU A 366 12.07 1.21 8.82
CA LEU A 366 11.33 -0.04 9.01
C LEU A 366 10.04 0.13 9.83
N GLY A 367 9.98 1.19 10.63
CA GLY A 367 8.88 1.50 11.55
C GLY A 367 9.31 2.67 12.45
N PHE A 368 8.42 3.17 13.28
CA PHE A 368 8.68 4.25 14.24
C PHE A 368 7.96 3.99 15.54
#